data_AF-A0A431LKZ1-F1
#
_entry.id   AF-A0A431LKZ1-F1
#
_cell.length_a   1.000
_cell.length_b   1.000
_cell.length_c   1.000
_cell.angle_alpha   90.00
_cell.angle_beta   90.00
_cell.angle_gamma   90.00
#
_symmetry.space_group_name_H-M   'P 1'
#
loop_
_entity.id
_entity.type
_entity.pdbx_description
1 polymer ?
#
loop_
_entity_poly.entity_id
_entity_poly.type
_entity_poly.pdbx_seq_one_letter_code
_entity_poly.pdbx_strand_id
1 'polypeptide(L)'
;MGQLRNLALLLACFLAAFITPVFAAEERPVNFIFLIDVSGSMVLKSTMVTASDGSQVTLFESLRQALKQVAADERLINPKSRISFITFGTKITEKTDWPSKLETAEDRQSLLRVIQSPEALSADKHGDTYMGGALALALQKANQLYSETDPCTTTFIVMLTDGWDEPPPGAAVKVRDISAQLTKKQNEIFKKVGIKTWKVLVIGLQRLPDRKAGTTTAKELAEMLGGDFIDVTKQAGGTVSERIFLSLKSQVEQLKGQLTLGQGLSLKNGIVDFGTVVGNGSAKASFPLQLKSCYAEEISGVKDVTSSVAADKLKAVLASAATVTGAPCQSVTSIPANAITLHVAPTQVAPAGEPGNRTLTSQEINIDAQAHTNCPAGHYAGCFKLDSSAKVPDFIGWTLRVPGRVVAEPEAIKVKMRKPGFLWAEDSDVDLIGKIKELPGAHAQANYDIEISPQQATMVSSKKGDASDARAIPREEMNGGKPLSFALDTSKSDSHDFKLNVLVKSNQAPGKYAGVLGVHVSGPPETVAPTEIPFEITVEPSAWEEIAPLAIPIFFILIICTVFGLFLWITNLKRD
;
A
#
# COMPACT_ATOMS: atom_id res chain seq x y z
N MET A 1 31.01 -21.80 -20.04
CA MET A 1 30.99 -20.77 -18.96
C MET A 1 30.51 -19.38 -19.41
N GLY A 2 30.33 -19.08 -20.71
CA GLY A 2 29.88 -17.74 -21.17
C GLY A 2 28.39 -17.43 -20.99
N GLN A 3 27.49 -18.43 -21.03
CA GLN A 3 26.04 -18.18 -20.97
C GLN A 3 25.50 -17.85 -19.56
N LEU A 4 26.14 -18.32 -18.49
CA LEU A 4 25.76 -18.01 -17.11
C LEU A 4 26.09 -16.56 -16.70
N ARG A 5 27.11 -15.94 -17.31
CA ARG A 5 27.45 -14.54 -17.08
C ARG A 5 26.43 -13.57 -17.68
N ASN A 6 25.88 -13.90 -18.85
CA ASN A 6 24.87 -13.04 -19.49
C ASN A 6 23.51 -13.12 -18.79
N LEU A 7 23.15 -14.27 -18.21
CA LEU A 7 21.93 -14.40 -17.42
C LEU A 7 22.01 -13.62 -16.10
N ALA A 8 23.16 -13.64 -15.43
CA ALA A 8 23.39 -12.86 -14.20
C ALA A 8 23.40 -11.34 -14.44
N LEU A 9 23.95 -10.89 -15.58
CA LEU A 9 23.94 -9.47 -15.95
C LEU A 9 22.54 -8.98 -16.33
N LEU A 10 21.75 -9.80 -17.04
CA LEU A 10 20.34 -9.51 -17.34
C LEU A 10 19.47 -9.50 -16.09
N LEU A 11 19.71 -10.40 -15.13
CA LEU A 11 19.02 -10.40 -13.84
C LEU A 11 19.36 -9.16 -13.01
N ALA A 12 20.63 -8.73 -13.00
CA ALA A 12 21.07 -7.53 -12.29
C ALA A 12 20.52 -6.24 -12.92
N CYS A 13 20.41 -6.17 -14.25
CA CYS A 13 19.77 -5.05 -14.95
C CYS A 13 18.24 -5.03 -14.75
N PHE A 14 17.58 -6.19 -14.67
CA PHE A 14 16.14 -6.26 -14.34
C PHE A 14 15.87 -5.88 -12.88
N LEU A 15 16.75 -6.25 -11.94
CA LEU A 15 16.65 -5.85 -10.54
C LEU A 15 16.93 -4.35 -10.35
N ALA A 16 17.84 -3.76 -11.12
CA ALA A 16 18.11 -2.32 -11.08
C ALA A 16 16.99 -1.46 -11.72
N ALA A 17 16.19 -2.01 -12.63
CA ALA A 17 15.07 -1.31 -13.26
C ALA A 17 13.80 -1.24 -12.38
N PHE A 18 13.74 -2.01 -11.28
CA PHE A 18 12.65 -1.98 -10.30
C PHE A 18 13.01 -1.31 -8.96
N ILE A 19 14.21 -0.74 -8.85
CA ILE A 19 14.50 0.22 -7.80
C ILE A 19 13.92 1.56 -8.29
N THR A 20 12.62 1.73 -8.12
CA THR A 20 12.06 3.08 -8.03
C THR A 20 12.93 3.84 -7.03
N PRO A 21 13.33 5.10 -7.32
CA PRO A 21 13.99 5.89 -6.31
C PRO A 21 13.07 5.88 -5.10
N VAL A 22 13.50 5.21 -4.02
CA VAL A 22 12.95 5.45 -2.69
C VAL A 22 13.23 6.91 -2.48
N PHE A 23 12.23 7.76 -2.71
CA PHE A 23 12.33 9.17 -2.53
C PHE A 23 12.63 9.36 -1.05
N ALA A 24 13.90 9.60 -0.72
CA ALA A 24 14.30 9.83 0.65
C ALA A 24 13.43 10.97 1.18
N ALA A 25 12.58 10.68 2.14
CA ALA A 25 11.75 11.67 2.80
C ALA A 25 12.65 12.84 3.19
N GLU A 26 12.42 14.00 2.60
CA GLU A 26 13.29 15.16 2.74
C GLU A 26 13.51 15.44 4.23
N GLU A 27 14.77 15.39 4.69
CA GLU A 27 15.11 15.62 6.09
C GLU A 27 14.65 17.02 6.51
N ARG A 28 13.62 17.07 7.38
CA ARG A 28 12.96 18.31 7.79
C ARG A 28 13.81 19.01 8.85
N PRO A 29 14.41 20.18 8.58
CA PRO A 29 15.16 20.89 9.61
C PRO A 29 14.23 21.29 10.76
N VAL A 30 14.72 21.14 11.99
CA VAL A 30 14.02 21.58 13.20
C VAL A 30 14.93 22.49 13.99
N ASN A 31 14.40 23.59 14.48
CA ASN A 31 15.07 24.49 15.39
C ASN A 31 14.69 24.12 16.83
N PHE A 32 15.67 23.92 17.70
CA PHE A 32 15.47 23.69 19.12
C PHE A 32 16.06 24.84 19.94
N ILE A 33 15.27 25.37 20.85
CA ILE A 33 15.72 26.34 21.86
C ILE A 33 15.44 25.70 23.22
N PHE A 34 16.48 25.21 23.86
CA PHE A 34 16.39 24.59 25.18
C PHE A 34 16.54 25.64 26.26
N LEU A 35 15.52 25.81 27.09
CA LEU A 35 15.55 26.59 28.32
C LEU A 35 15.72 25.63 29.48
N ILE A 36 16.87 25.71 30.13
CA ILE A 36 17.27 24.79 31.19
C ILE A 36 17.25 25.54 32.51
N ASP A 37 16.34 25.15 33.39
CA ASP A 37 16.33 25.61 34.77
C ASP A 37 17.52 24.98 35.51
N VAL A 38 18.42 25.83 35.99
CA VAL A 38 19.59 25.43 36.77
C VAL A 38 19.44 25.79 38.24
N SER A 39 18.27 26.27 38.68
CA SER A 39 18.06 26.76 40.04
C SER A 39 18.17 25.68 41.12
N GLY A 40 18.24 26.12 42.38
CA GLY A 40 18.44 25.24 43.51
C GLY A 40 17.36 24.15 43.59
N SER A 41 16.10 24.48 43.25
CA SER A 41 14.98 23.53 43.30
C SER A 41 15.18 22.31 42.40
N MET A 42 15.87 22.48 41.27
CA MET A 42 16.19 21.42 40.30
C MET A 42 17.24 20.41 40.83
N VAL A 43 18.00 20.78 41.86
CA VAL A 43 19.08 19.98 42.48
C VAL A 43 18.82 19.62 43.94
N LEU A 44 17.67 19.97 44.51
CA LEU A 44 17.29 19.60 45.87
C LEU A 44 16.87 18.12 45.98
N LYS A 45 16.98 17.56 47.20
CA LYS A 45 16.52 16.20 47.50
C LYS A 45 15.02 15.99 47.22
N SER A 46 14.22 17.05 47.22
CA SER A 46 12.78 17.04 46.92
C SER A 46 12.47 16.76 45.44
N THR A 47 13.48 16.77 44.55
CA THR A 47 13.33 16.50 43.12
C THR A 47 14.14 15.27 42.67
N MET A 48 14.46 14.36 43.59
CA MET A 48 15.12 13.08 43.27
C MET A 48 14.17 12.16 42.49
N VAL A 49 14.73 11.47 41.50
CA VAL A 49 14.04 10.53 40.63
C VAL A 49 14.90 9.29 40.39
N THR A 50 14.27 8.17 40.04
CA THR A 50 14.98 6.91 39.80
C THR A 50 15.64 6.88 38.41
N ALA A 51 16.96 6.64 38.38
CA ALA A 51 17.77 6.44 37.16
C ALA A 51 17.67 5.01 36.61
N SER A 52 18.35 4.73 35.50
CA SER A 52 18.31 3.44 34.77
C SER A 52 18.96 2.30 35.53
N ASP A 53 19.92 2.60 36.39
CA ASP A 53 20.61 1.66 37.27
C ASP A 53 19.87 1.46 38.62
N GLY A 54 18.69 2.06 38.77
CA GLY A 54 17.91 2.03 40.02
C GLY A 54 18.40 3.02 41.09
N SER A 55 19.46 3.80 40.82
CA SER A 55 19.93 4.84 41.74
C SER A 55 18.98 6.04 41.77
N GLN A 56 19.04 6.82 42.85
CA GLN A 56 18.33 8.08 42.96
C GLN A 56 19.24 9.19 42.44
N VAL A 57 18.80 9.90 41.41
CA VAL A 57 19.48 11.07 40.82
C VAL A 57 18.59 12.30 40.92
N THR A 58 19.15 13.50 40.82
CA THR A 58 18.35 14.73 40.78
C THR A 58 17.57 14.81 39.47
N LEU A 59 16.46 15.56 39.47
CA LEU A 59 15.74 15.90 38.25
C LEU A 59 16.67 16.58 37.23
N PHE A 60 17.52 17.50 37.69
CA PHE A 60 18.56 18.14 36.86
C PHE A 60 19.46 17.12 36.14
N GLU A 61 19.95 16.09 36.85
CA GLU A 61 20.80 15.07 36.24
C GLU A 61 20.04 14.21 35.22
N SER A 62 18.78 13.84 35.53
CA SER A 62 17.94 13.12 34.57
C SER A 62 17.65 13.94 33.31
N LEU A 63 17.46 15.26 33.45
CA LEU A 63 17.27 16.17 32.32
C LEU A 63 18.55 16.27 31.48
N ARG A 64 19.72 16.34 32.12
CA ARG A 64 21.02 16.34 31.44
C ARG A 64 21.23 15.07 30.62
N GLN A 65 20.86 13.90 31.16
CA GLN A 65 20.88 12.63 30.42
C GLN A 65 19.88 12.61 29.26
N ALA A 66 18.67 13.16 29.44
CA ALA A 66 17.70 13.28 28.36
C ALA A 66 18.20 14.17 27.23
N LEU A 67 18.78 15.33 27.55
CA LEU A 67 19.39 16.24 26.57
C LEU A 67 20.51 15.56 25.79
N LYS A 68 21.34 14.75 26.45
CA LYS A 68 22.36 13.91 25.80
C LYS A 68 21.73 12.94 24.80
N GLN A 69 20.67 12.23 25.17
CA GLN A 69 19.97 11.30 24.28
C GLN A 69 19.35 12.01 23.08
N VAL A 70 18.73 13.18 23.29
CA VAL A 70 18.15 14.01 22.23
C VAL A 70 19.22 14.52 21.26
N ALA A 71 20.34 15.03 21.80
CA ALA A 71 21.46 15.50 20.99
C ALA A 71 22.20 14.36 20.26
N ALA A 72 22.13 13.12 20.74
CA ALA A 72 22.73 11.97 20.09
C ALA A 72 21.89 11.39 18.94
N ASP A 73 20.56 11.56 18.95
CA ASP A 73 19.67 11.00 17.92
C ASP A 73 19.58 11.92 16.69
N GLU A 74 20.24 11.51 15.60
CA GLU A 74 20.24 12.21 14.31
C GLU A 74 18.84 12.36 13.69
N ARG A 75 17.89 11.50 14.07
CA ARG A 75 16.50 11.59 13.58
C ARG A 75 15.73 12.72 14.25
N LEU A 76 16.15 13.13 15.46
CA LEU A 76 15.55 14.26 16.18
C LEU A 76 16.22 15.57 15.81
N ILE A 77 17.56 15.57 15.79
CA ILE A 77 18.37 16.71 15.39
C ILE A 77 19.23 16.29 14.22
N ASN A 78 18.69 16.46 13.01
CA ASN A 78 19.40 16.19 11.78
C ASN A 78 20.49 17.26 11.49
N PRO A 79 21.40 17.03 10.54
CA PRO A 79 22.47 17.97 10.22
C PRO A 79 22.00 19.38 9.85
N LYS A 80 20.80 19.51 9.29
CA LYS A 80 20.21 20.81 8.90
C LYS A 80 19.53 21.55 10.06
N SER A 81 19.34 20.88 11.20
CA SER A 81 18.69 21.43 12.38
C SER A 81 19.60 22.45 13.09
N ARG A 82 18.98 23.37 13.83
CA ARG A 82 19.68 24.38 14.63
C ARG A 82 19.33 24.21 16.10
N ILE A 83 20.29 24.45 16.98
CA ILE A 83 20.09 24.35 18.42
C ILE A 83 20.60 25.62 19.11
N SER A 84 19.89 26.06 20.14
CA SER A 84 20.32 27.06 21.10
C SER A 84 20.04 26.57 22.52
N PHE A 85 20.95 26.87 23.45
CA PHE A 85 20.82 26.52 24.86
C PHE A 85 20.86 27.79 25.70
N ILE A 86 19.85 27.95 26.54
CA ILE A 86 19.70 29.06 27.49
C ILE A 86 19.54 28.44 28.87
N THR A 87 20.47 28.70 29.78
CA THR A 87 20.33 28.33 31.18
C THR A 87 19.77 29.49 31.98
N PHE A 88 18.90 29.22 32.95
CA PHE A 88 18.33 30.26 33.80
C PHE A 88 18.23 29.82 35.27
N GLY A 89 18.49 30.78 36.16
CA GLY A 89 18.43 30.71 37.62
C GLY A 89 18.44 32.16 38.13
N THR A 90 19.38 32.52 39.01
CA THR A 90 19.66 33.94 39.34
C THR A 90 20.32 34.71 38.19
N LYS A 91 20.92 33.99 37.25
CA LYS A 91 21.50 34.53 36.01
C LYS A 91 20.89 33.85 34.81
N ILE A 92 20.75 34.60 33.72
CA ILE A 92 20.36 34.07 32.41
C ILE A 92 21.63 34.03 31.56
N THR A 93 21.90 32.89 30.93
CA THR A 93 23.10 32.72 30.10
C THR A 93 22.75 31.94 28.84
N GLU A 94 23.00 32.54 27.69
CA GLU A 94 23.04 31.83 26.41
C GLU A 94 24.40 31.15 26.28
N LYS A 95 24.40 29.86 25.93
CA LYS A 95 25.61 29.08 25.71
C LYS A 95 26.07 29.23 24.25
N THR A 96 26.55 30.43 23.91
CA THR A 96 26.96 30.79 22.53
C THR A 96 28.22 30.07 22.07
N ASP A 97 29.01 29.55 23.00
CA ASP A 97 30.22 28.76 22.78
C ASP A 97 29.93 27.28 22.46
N TRP A 98 28.67 26.83 22.60
CA TRP A 98 28.26 25.47 22.29
C TRP A 98 27.93 25.32 20.80
N PRO A 99 28.13 24.14 20.19
CA PRO A 99 27.73 23.90 18.81
C PRO A 99 26.23 24.18 18.60
N SER A 100 25.92 25.13 17.71
CA SER A 100 24.55 25.51 17.33
C SER A 100 24.04 24.79 16.07
N LYS A 101 24.94 24.05 15.40
CA LYS A 101 24.69 23.23 14.20
C LYS A 101 25.42 21.90 14.39
N LEU A 102 24.76 20.79 14.08
CA LEU A 102 25.34 19.44 14.22
C LEU A 102 25.55 18.80 12.84
N GLU A 103 26.30 19.50 11.99
CA GLU A 103 26.48 19.12 10.58
C GLU A 103 27.45 17.93 10.44
N THR A 104 28.38 17.78 11.39
CA THR A 104 29.37 16.70 11.43
C THR A 104 29.22 15.81 12.67
N ALA A 105 29.81 14.61 12.62
CA ALA A 105 29.88 13.73 13.79
C ALA A 105 30.71 14.38 14.91
N GLU A 106 31.73 15.16 14.57
CA GLU A 106 32.59 15.91 15.47
C GLU A 106 31.82 16.99 16.23
N ASP A 107 30.97 17.76 15.55
CA ASP A 107 30.10 18.77 16.20
C ASP A 107 29.18 18.13 17.22
N ARG A 108 28.59 16.97 16.85
CA ARG A 108 27.73 16.19 17.74
C ARG A 108 28.49 15.68 18.96
N GLN A 109 29.67 15.09 18.76
CA GLN A 109 30.51 14.62 19.87
C GLN A 109 30.98 15.77 20.76
N SER A 110 31.28 16.94 20.18
CA SER A 110 31.61 18.15 20.93
C SER A 110 30.45 18.58 21.82
N LEU A 111 29.24 18.71 21.27
CA LEU A 111 28.05 19.05 22.05
C LEU A 111 27.78 18.01 23.16
N LEU A 112 27.87 16.72 22.84
CA LEU A 112 27.67 15.65 23.82
C LEU A 112 28.69 15.71 24.97
N ARG A 113 29.94 16.09 24.70
CA ARG A 113 30.98 16.27 25.71
C ARG A 113 30.67 17.46 26.61
N VAL A 114 30.22 18.57 26.02
CA VAL A 114 29.90 19.79 26.75
C VAL A 114 28.65 19.62 27.63
N ILE A 115 27.59 18.97 27.14
CA ILE A 115 26.40 18.61 27.95
C ILE A 115 26.77 17.73 29.15
N GLN A 116 27.74 16.82 28.96
CA GLN A 116 28.22 15.91 30.01
C GLN A 116 29.20 16.56 30.99
N SER A 117 29.70 17.76 30.70
CA SER A 117 30.60 18.47 31.61
C SER A 117 29.81 19.06 32.79
N PRO A 118 30.17 18.71 34.04
CA PRO A 118 29.57 19.33 35.23
C PRO A 118 29.81 20.85 35.33
N GLU A 119 30.87 21.35 34.68
CA GLU A 119 31.27 22.75 34.71
C GLU A 119 30.49 23.58 33.68
N ALA A 120 30.20 22.99 32.51
CA ALA A 120 29.50 23.68 31.44
C ALA A 120 27.99 23.87 31.74
N LEU A 121 27.39 22.90 32.43
CA LEU A 121 26.00 22.93 32.89
C LEU A 121 25.96 22.76 34.43
N SER A 122 26.34 23.81 35.15
CA SER A 122 26.37 23.81 36.62
C SER A 122 25.05 24.32 37.21
N ALA A 123 24.58 23.66 38.27
CA ALA A 123 23.44 24.14 39.03
C ALA A 123 23.78 25.42 39.82
N ASP A 124 22.90 26.41 39.71
CA ASP A 124 22.82 27.56 40.57
C ASP A 124 22.11 27.15 41.86
N LYS A 125 22.80 27.20 43.00
CA LYS A 125 22.25 26.74 44.28
C LYS A 125 21.29 27.75 44.94
N HIS A 126 21.03 28.89 44.28
CA HIS A 126 20.11 29.90 44.76
C HIS A 126 18.65 29.59 44.37
N GLY A 127 17.70 30.13 45.13
CA GLY A 127 16.28 29.84 44.99
C GLY A 127 15.51 30.77 44.05
N ASP A 128 16.06 31.92 43.66
CA ASP A 128 15.38 32.89 42.80
C ASP A 128 15.60 32.57 41.31
N THR A 129 14.55 32.67 40.50
CA THR A 129 14.60 32.36 39.06
C THR A 129 14.15 33.53 38.18
N TYR A 130 15.01 33.97 37.25
CA TYR A 130 14.68 35.03 36.27
C TYR A 130 14.07 34.47 34.99
N MET A 131 12.99 33.69 35.12
CA MET A 131 12.33 33.00 34.00
C MET A 131 11.82 33.95 32.90
N GLY A 132 11.25 35.10 33.27
CA GLY A 132 10.73 36.07 32.30
C GLY A 132 11.81 36.56 31.32
N GLY A 133 13.03 36.80 31.81
CA GLY A 133 14.14 37.18 30.95
C GLY A 133 14.65 36.03 30.09
N ALA A 134 14.64 34.79 30.60
CA ALA A 134 15.00 33.60 29.81
C ALA A 134 14.01 33.36 28.66
N LEU A 135 12.71 33.51 28.92
CA LEU A 135 11.67 33.44 27.89
C LEU A 135 11.77 34.58 26.87
N ALA A 136 12.11 35.80 27.32
CA ALA A 136 12.33 36.93 26.42
C ALA A 136 13.50 36.66 25.45
N LEU A 137 14.61 36.12 25.98
CA LEU A 137 15.76 35.72 25.17
C LEU A 137 15.41 34.57 24.22
N ALA A 138 14.62 33.59 24.66
CA ALA A 138 14.14 32.51 23.81
C ALA A 138 13.24 33.01 22.68
N LEU A 139 12.34 33.96 22.96
CA LEU A 139 11.52 34.61 21.94
C LEU A 139 12.39 35.37 20.94
N GLN A 140 13.41 36.10 21.40
CA GLN A 140 14.36 36.79 20.53
C GLN A 140 15.08 35.79 19.61
N LYS A 141 15.57 34.67 20.16
CA LYS A 141 16.25 33.61 19.39
C LYS A 141 15.32 32.91 18.41
N ALA A 142 14.09 32.63 18.81
CA ALA A 142 13.08 32.05 17.94
C ALA A 142 12.78 33.00 16.76
N ASN A 143 12.66 34.30 17.01
CA ASN A 143 12.49 35.30 15.95
C ASN A 143 13.71 35.39 15.02
N GLN A 144 14.92 35.35 15.58
CA GLN A 144 16.16 35.33 14.79
C GLN A 144 16.20 34.11 13.88
N LEU A 145 16.02 32.91 14.44
CA LEU A 145 16.00 31.66 13.67
C LEU A 145 14.89 31.67 12.61
N TYR A 146 13.70 32.18 12.94
CA TYR A 146 12.60 32.33 11.98
C TYR A 146 12.93 33.30 10.83
N SER A 147 13.72 34.36 11.09
CA SER A 147 14.14 35.29 10.03
C SER A 147 15.25 34.74 9.14
N GLU A 148 16.05 33.80 9.66
CA GLU A 148 17.18 33.18 8.96
C GLU A 148 16.80 31.87 8.25
N THR A 149 15.61 31.32 8.52
CA THR A 149 15.15 30.02 8.01
C THR A 149 13.80 30.13 7.31
N ASP A 150 13.42 29.08 6.57
CA ASP A 150 12.09 28.99 5.96
C ASP A 150 11.01 29.08 7.07
N PRO A 151 9.95 29.90 6.92
CA PRO A 151 8.79 29.91 7.81
C PRO A 151 8.17 28.54 8.12
N CYS A 152 8.41 27.55 7.24
CA CYS A 152 8.05 26.14 7.40
C CYS A 152 8.98 25.33 8.33
N THR A 153 10.12 25.87 8.73
CA THR A 153 11.04 25.27 9.70
C THR A 153 10.39 25.29 11.08
N THR A 154 10.20 24.12 11.66
CA THR A 154 9.57 24.05 12.99
C THR A 154 10.56 24.53 14.05
N THR A 155 10.10 25.39 14.96
CA THR A 155 10.86 25.84 16.13
C THR A 155 10.20 25.31 17.40
N PHE A 156 10.93 24.47 18.14
CA PHE A 156 10.57 24.07 19.48
C PHE A 156 11.28 24.94 20.51
N ILE A 157 10.49 25.51 21.41
CA ILE A 157 10.98 26.11 22.65
C ILE A 157 10.73 25.07 23.74
N VAL A 158 11.79 24.36 24.13
CA VAL A 158 11.73 23.25 25.09
C VAL A 158 12.20 23.77 26.43
N MET A 159 11.30 23.81 27.39
CA MET A 159 11.55 24.31 28.73
C MET A 159 11.61 23.15 29.72
N LEU A 160 12.70 23.08 30.46
CA LEU A 160 12.98 22.06 31.46
C LEU A 160 12.96 22.77 32.82
N THR A 161 11.89 22.61 33.58
CA THR A 161 11.67 23.35 34.83
C THR A 161 10.70 22.59 35.75
N ASP A 162 10.78 22.84 37.05
CA ASP A 162 9.86 22.29 38.05
C ASP A 162 8.70 23.25 38.39
N GLY A 163 8.71 24.47 37.87
CA GLY A 163 7.67 25.48 38.06
C GLY A 163 8.24 26.89 37.96
N TRP A 164 7.48 27.89 38.39
CA TRP A 164 8.02 29.24 38.53
C TRP A 164 7.42 30.00 39.71
N ASP A 165 8.27 30.82 40.33
CA ASP A 165 7.90 31.77 41.36
C ASP A 165 7.83 33.16 40.71
N GLU A 166 6.87 34.01 41.13
CA GLU A 166 6.83 35.38 40.63
C GLU A 166 8.18 36.07 40.83
N PRO A 167 8.69 36.80 39.81
CA PRO A 167 10.06 37.27 39.84
C PRO A 167 10.27 38.22 41.03
N PRO A 168 11.49 38.32 41.58
CA PRO A 168 11.76 39.19 42.71
C PRO A 168 11.29 40.63 42.43
N PRO A 169 10.80 41.37 43.45
CA PRO A 169 10.34 42.75 43.28
C PRO A 169 11.38 43.60 42.52
N GLY A 170 10.97 44.21 41.40
CA GLY A 170 11.84 45.02 40.55
C GLY A 170 12.39 44.32 39.30
N ALA A 171 12.02 43.07 39.03
CA ALA A 171 12.38 42.41 37.77
C ALA A 171 11.82 43.16 36.55
N ALA A 172 12.68 43.42 35.56
CA ALA A 172 12.36 44.21 34.38
C ALA A 172 11.37 43.52 33.41
N VAL A 173 11.26 42.18 33.48
CA VAL A 173 10.45 41.38 32.54
C VAL A 173 9.58 40.38 33.29
N LYS A 174 8.28 40.40 33.02
CA LYS A 174 7.30 39.47 33.61
C LYS A 174 6.99 38.32 32.65
N VAL A 175 6.85 37.11 33.20
CA VAL A 175 6.51 35.88 32.43
C VAL A 175 5.22 36.08 31.62
N ARG A 176 4.15 36.60 32.25
CA ARG A 176 2.85 36.80 31.59
C ARG A 176 2.93 37.67 30.33
N ASP A 177 3.74 38.72 30.36
CA ASP A 177 3.89 39.64 29.23
C ASP A 177 4.58 38.96 28.05
N ILE A 178 5.58 38.11 28.32
CA ILE A 178 6.28 37.33 27.29
C ILE A 178 5.42 36.17 26.79
N SER A 179 4.65 35.50 27.67
CA SER A 179 3.70 34.45 27.27
C SER A 179 2.64 34.96 26.30
N ALA A 180 2.13 36.18 26.53
CA ALA A 180 1.20 36.83 25.61
C ALA A 180 1.86 37.13 24.25
N GLN A 181 3.12 37.57 24.24
CA GLN A 181 3.87 37.81 23.01
C GLN A 181 4.15 36.52 22.23
N LEU A 182 4.54 35.43 22.91
CA LEU A 182 4.75 34.11 22.32
C LEU A 182 3.46 33.59 21.67
N THR A 183 2.35 33.60 22.41
CA THR A 183 1.04 33.16 21.90
C THR A 183 0.59 33.99 20.70
N LYS A 184 0.77 35.33 20.78
CA LYS A 184 0.47 36.22 19.65
C LYS A 184 1.30 35.87 18.42
N LYS A 185 2.61 35.64 18.59
CA LYS A 185 3.50 35.29 17.48
C LYS A 185 3.17 33.93 16.86
N GLN A 186 2.88 32.93 17.68
CA GLN A 186 2.40 31.62 17.21
C GLN A 186 1.14 31.76 16.36
N ASN A 187 0.18 32.59 16.79
CA ASN A 187 -1.05 32.85 16.05
C ASN A 187 -0.80 33.61 14.75
N GLU A 188 0.13 34.57 14.73
CA GLU A 188 0.54 35.28 13.51
C GLU A 188 1.16 34.32 12.48
N ILE A 189 2.04 33.42 12.93
CA ILE A 189 2.68 32.42 12.06
C ILE A 189 1.63 31.42 11.57
N PHE A 190 0.76 30.92 12.45
CA PHE A 190 -0.33 30.02 12.08
C PHE A 190 -1.27 30.64 11.03
N LYS A 191 -1.60 31.93 11.16
CA LYS A 191 -2.42 32.64 10.17
C LYS A 191 -1.72 32.77 8.81
N LYS A 192 -0.39 32.87 8.77
CA LYS A 192 0.39 32.97 7.53
C LYS A 192 0.61 31.61 6.85
N VAL A 193 1.04 30.61 7.60
CA VAL A 193 1.49 29.31 7.05
C VAL A 193 0.38 28.25 7.11
N GLY A 194 -0.70 28.49 7.86
CA GLY A 194 -1.81 27.56 8.04
C GLY A 194 -1.51 26.41 9.00
N ILE A 195 -0.26 26.19 9.39
CA ILE A 195 0.19 25.16 10.35
C ILE A 195 0.96 25.77 11.52
N LYS A 196 0.96 25.09 12.67
CA LYS A 196 1.72 25.51 13.85
C LYS A 196 3.18 25.07 13.70
N THR A 197 4.03 25.96 13.20
CA THR A 197 5.49 25.71 13.12
C THR A 197 6.24 26.14 14.38
N TRP A 198 5.58 26.81 15.34
CA TRP A 198 6.16 27.11 16.64
C TRP A 198 5.43 26.30 17.72
N LYS A 199 6.21 25.63 18.56
CA LYS A 199 5.69 24.84 19.68
C LYS A 199 6.48 25.15 20.95
N VAL A 200 5.77 25.35 22.05
CA VAL A 200 6.37 25.44 23.38
C VAL A 200 6.08 24.12 24.11
N LEU A 201 7.11 23.49 24.64
CA LEU A 201 7.02 22.27 25.42
C LEU A 201 7.56 22.54 26.81
N VAL A 202 6.77 22.34 27.85
CA VAL A 202 7.24 22.44 29.24
C VAL A 202 7.32 21.04 29.82
N ILE A 203 8.51 20.65 30.25
CA ILE A 203 8.83 19.35 30.82
C ILE A 203 9.18 19.57 32.28
N GLY A 204 8.43 18.92 33.17
CA GLY A 204 8.57 19.10 34.61
C GLY A 204 7.77 18.08 35.43
N LEU A 205 7.79 18.28 36.75
CA LEU A 205 7.01 17.49 37.72
C LEU A 205 5.62 18.13 37.91
N GLN A 206 4.54 17.33 37.90
CA GLN A 206 3.19 17.86 38.10
C GLN A 206 2.94 18.44 39.51
N ARG A 207 3.63 17.93 40.53
CA ARG A 207 3.54 18.45 41.90
C ARG A 207 4.94 18.60 42.49
N LEU A 208 5.28 19.82 42.89
CA LEU A 208 6.34 20.06 43.86
C LEU A 208 5.85 19.54 45.24
N PRO A 209 6.71 18.88 46.04
CA PRO A 209 6.33 18.34 47.35
C PRO A 209 5.79 19.39 48.34
N ASP A 210 6.26 20.63 48.22
CA ASP A 210 5.86 21.74 49.08
C ASP A 210 5.37 22.92 48.22
N ARG A 211 4.06 23.18 48.20
CA ARG A 211 3.51 24.39 47.58
C ARG A 211 3.92 25.61 48.41
N LYS A 212 4.90 26.38 47.94
CA LYS A 212 5.09 27.76 48.40
C LYS A 212 3.92 28.61 47.89
N ALA A 213 3.46 29.57 48.67
CA ALA A 213 2.42 30.50 48.22
C ALA A 213 2.99 31.41 47.11
N GLY A 214 2.26 31.57 45.99
CA GLY A 214 2.70 32.41 44.86
C GLY A 214 3.47 31.67 43.75
N THR A 215 3.59 30.34 43.83
CA THR A 215 4.31 29.53 42.84
C THR A 215 3.35 28.86 41.87
N THR A 216 3.63 28.94 40.58
CA THR A 216 2.85 28.31 39.51
C THR A 216 3.51 26.99 39.10
N THR A 217 2.71 25.95 38.88
CA THR A 217 3.22 24.65 38.45
C THR A 217 3.72 24.67 37.01
N ALA A 218 4.62 23.75 36.64
CA ALA A 218 5.07 23.58 35.26
C ALA A 218 3.90 23.34 34.27
N LYS A 219 2.80 22.72 34.74
CA LYS A 219 1.58 22.55 33.95
C LYS A 219 0.87 23.88 33.67
N GLU A 220 0.63 24.67 34.70
CA GLU A 220 -0.02 25.98 34.56
C GLU A 220 0.85 26.95 33.73
N LEU A 221 2.18 26.82 33.82
CA LEU A 221 3.12 27.55 32.96
C LEU A 221 2.96 27.14 31.49
N ALA A 222 2.87 25.85 31.19
CA ALA A 222 2.64 25.36 29.82
C ALA A 222 1.33 25.92 29.23
N GLU A 223 0.24 25.89 30.01
CA GLU A 223 -1.05 26.43 29.63
C GLU A 223 -0.96 27.94 29.35
N MET A 224 -0.26 28.69 30.19
CA MET A 224 -0.03 30.13 30.01
C MET A 224 0.77 30.43 28.74
N LEU A 225 1.74 29.59 28.38
CA LEU A 225 2.57 29.72 27.19
C LEU A 225 1.87 29.22 25.90
N GLY A 226 0.65 28.70 26.00
CA GLY A 226 -0.06 28.07 24.88
C GLY A 226 0.63 26.80 24.38
N GLY A 227 1.41 26.14 25.24
CA GLY A 227 2.23 24.97 24.93
C GLY A 227 1.70 23.66 25.51
N ASP A 228 2.45 22.58 25.30
CA ASP A 228 2.15 21.26 25.84
C ASP A 228 2.95 21.01 27.12
N PHE A 229 2.32 20.36 28.10
CA PHE A 229 2.97 19.91 29.34
C PHE A 229 3.30 18.42 29.28
N ILE A 230 4.56 18.07 29.56
CA ILE A 230 5.04 16.70 29.68
C ILE A 230 5.32 16.42 31.16
N ASP A 231 4.43 15.65 31.78
CA ASP A 231 4.60 15.16 33.15
C ASP A 231 5.49 13.93 33.17
N VAL A 232 6.70 14.09 33.69
CA VAL A 232 7.67 13.00 33.76
C VAL A 232 7.29 11.90 34.78
N THR A 233 6.37 12.18 35.69
CA THR A 233 5.95 11.23 36.74
C THR A 233 4.84 10.27 36.28
N LYS A 234 4.01 10.67 35.32
CA LYS A 234 2.79 9.95 34.92
C LYS A 234 2.93 9.02 33.72
N GLN A 235 4.04 9.05 33.00
CA GLN A 235 4.23 8.15 31.85
C GLN A 235 4.56 6.73 32.31
N ALA A 236 4.01 5.72 31.62
CA ALA A 236 4.26 4.32 31.96
C ALA A 236 5.61 3.85 31.39
N GLY A 237 6.38 3.11 32.20
CA GLY A 237 7.65 2.47 31.79
C GLY A 237 8.87 3.41 31.73
N GLY A 238 10.06 2.83 31.90
CA GLY A 238 11.36 3.52 31.75
C GLY A 238 11.71 4.54 32.83
N THR A 239 12.93 5.08 32.69
CA THR A 239 13.50 6.17 33.49
C THR A 239 12.91 7.53 33.13
N VAL A 240 13.07 8.54 33.99
CA VAL A 240 12.67 9.93 33.69
C VAL A 240 13.35 10.45 32.42
N SER A 241 14.63 10.16 32.22
CA SER A 241 15.36 10.55 31.00
C SER A 241 14.77 9.94 29.73
N GLU A 242 14.42 8.65 29.76
CA GLU A 242 13.83 7.95 28.61
C GLU A 242 12.44 8.50 28.28
N ARG A 243 11.63 8.79 29.30
CA ARG A 243 10.30 9.38 29.12
C ARG A 243 10.36 10.75 28.45
N ILE A 244 11.32 11.59 28.87
CA ILE A 244 11.54 12.91 28.26
C ILE A 244 11.96 12.75 26.80
N PHE A 245 12.92 11.88 26.53
CA PHE A 245 13.39 11.58 25.18
C PHE A 245 12.25 11.07 24.27
N LEU A 246 11.49 10.06 24.72
CA LEU A 246 10.37 9.50 23.96
C LEU A 246 9.25 10.53 23.73
N SER A 247 8.99 11.40 24.70
CA SER A 247 7.99 12.46 24.57
C SER A 247 8.40 13.50 23.53
N LEU A 248 9.65 13.96 23.57
CA LEU A 248 10.20 14.88 22.58
C LEU A 248 10.22 14.23 21.19
N LYS A 249 10.61 12.96 21.10
CA LYS A 249 10.55 12.21 19.86
C LYS A 249 9.15 12.12 19.28
N SER A 250 8.16 11.77 20.10
CA SER A 250 6.75 11.78 19.69
C SER A 250 6.31 13.17 19.22
N GLN A 251 6.74 14.26 19.86
CA GLN A 251 6.39 15.62 19.45
C GLN A 251 6.99 16.03 18.10
N VAL A 252 8.21 15.60 17.81
CA VAL A 252 8.87 15.77 16.50
C VAL A 252 8.17 14.91 15.44
N GLU A 253 7.85 13.66 15.74
CA GLU A 253 7.09 12.78 14.84
C GLU A 253 5.67 13.30 14.57
N GLN A 254 5.09 14.06 15.51
CA GLN A 254 3.80 14.73 15.31
C GLN A 254 3.86 15.93 14.34
N LEU A 255 5.04 16.36 13.89
CA LEU A 255 5.21 17.40 12.86
C LEU A 255 4.94 16.91 11.43
N LYS A 256 4.61 15.63 11.28
CA LYS A 256 4.08 15.08 10.05
C LYS A 256 2.88 15.91 9.57
N GLY A 257 2.80 16.14 8.26
CA GLY A 257 1.66 16.78 7.62
C GLY A 257 0.36 16.05 7.94
N GLN A 258 -0.77 16.70 7.71
CA GLN A 258 -2.07 16.08 7.90
C GLN A 258 -2.75 15.88 6.55
N LEU A 259 -3.09 14.63 6.24
CA LEU A 259 -3.94 14.26 5.12
C LEU A 259 -5.37 14.09 5.64
N THR A 260 -6.31 14.76 4.97
CA THR A 260 -7.75 14.61 5.21
C THR A 260 -8.47 14.30 3.91
N LEU A 261 -9.58 13.56 3.98
CA LEU A 261 -10.43 13.35 2.81
C LEU A 261 -11.03 14.69 2.37
N GLY A 262 -10.86 15.04 1.10
CA GLY A 262 -11.53 16.19 0.49
C GLY A 262 -12.99 15.89 0.17
N GLN A 263 -13.74 16.92 -0.20
CA GLN A 263 -15.06 16.74 -0.81
C GLN A 263 -14.87 16.50 -2.31
N GLY A 264 -15.46 15.43 -2.87
CA GLY A 264 -15.36 15.10 -4.29
C GLY A 264 -16.42 14.09 -4.74
N LEU A 265 -16.61 13.99 -6.06
CA LEU A 265 -17.65 13.16 -6.70
C LEU A 265 -17.55 11.67 -6.36
N SER A 266 -16.34 11.17 -6.09
CA SER A 266 -16.06 9.77 -5.78
C SER A 266 -16.20 9.41 -4.29
N LEU A 267 -16.36 10.42 -3.42
CA LEU A 267 -16.62 10.24 -1.99
C LEU A 267 -18.10 10.49 -1.72
N LYS A 268 -18.94 9.49 -2.01
CA LYS A 268 -20.36 9.56 -1.68
C LYS A 268 -20.54 9.11 -0.23
N ASN A 269 -21.08 9.98 0.61
CA ASN A 269 -21.24 9.73 2.05
C ASN A 269 -19.94 9.34 2.77
N GLY A 270 -18.78 9.84 2.31
CA GLY A 270 -17.47 9.54 2.90
C GLY A 270 -16.91 8.15 2.56
N ILE A 271 -17.46 7.48 1.54
CA ILE A 271 -16.99 6.16 1.07
C ILE A 271 -16.42 6.28 -0.34
N VAL A 272 -15.29 5.60 -0.55
CA VAL A 272 -14.67 5.41 -1.87
C VAL A 272 -15.43 4.30 -2.62
N ASP A 273 -16.10 4.67 -3.70
CA ASP A 273 -16.82 3.72 -4.57
C ASP A 273 -15.94 3.28 -5.74
N PHE A 274 -15.57 2.00 -5.77
CA PHE A 274 -14.83 1.40 -6.88
C PHE A 274 -15.72 0.99 -8.05
N GLY A 275 -17.05 1.00 -7.86
CA GLY A 275 -17.99 0.47 -8.84
C GLY A 275 -17.88 -1.05 -8.98
N THR A 276 -18.03 -1.54 -10.20
CA THR A 276 -18.04 -2.98 -10.53
C THR A 276 -16.69 -3.41 -11.09
N VAL A 277 -16.14 -4.53 -10.59
CA VAL A 277 -14.91 -5.10 -11.17
C VAL A 277 -15.17 -5.53 -12.61
N VAL A 278 -14.19 -5.26 -13.48
CA VAL A 278 -14.20 -5.69 -14.87
C VAL A 278 -13.77 -7.15 -15.00
N GLY A 279 -13.80 -7.71 -16.21
CA GLY A 279 -13.59 -9.15 -16.45
C GLY A 279 -12.25 -9.74 -15.96
N ASN A 280 -11.21 -8.93 -15.79
CA ASN A 280 -9.92 -9.35 -15.20
C ASN A 280 -9.87 -9.23 -13.66
N GLY A 281 -11.00 -8.89 -13.02
CA GLY A 281 -11.12 -8.70 -11.57
C GLY A 281 -10.61 -7.35 -11.04
N SER A 282 -10.22 -6.40 -11.89
CA SER A 282 -9.77 -5.08 -11.45
C SER A 282 -10.91 -4.06 -11.38
N ALA A 283 -10.81 -3.11 -10.46
CA ALA A 283 -11.61 -1.88 -10.41
C ALA A 283 -10.74 -0.72 -9.93
N LYS A 284 -11.10 0.51 -10.30
CA LYS A 284 -10.31 1.70 -9.96
C LYS A 284 -11.21 2.75 -9.34
N ALA A 285 -10.70 3.42 -8.32
CA ALA A 285 -11.33 4.59 -7.74
C ALA A 285 -10.29 5.69 -7.56
N SER A 286 -10.74 6.94 -7.69
CA SER A 286 -9.96 8.12 -7.36
C SER A 286 -10.68 8.89 -6.28
N PHE A 287 -9.99 9.41 -5.28
CA PHE A 287 -10.61 10.32 -4.31
C PHE A 287 -9.67 11.48 -3.96
N PRO A 288 -10.22 12.66 -3.64
CA PRO A 288 -9.42 13.81 -3.26
C PRO A 288 -8.86 13.62 -1.86
N LEU A 289 -7.55 13.75 -1.73
CA LEU A 289 -6.88 14.00 -0.46
C LEU A 289 -6.45 15.45 -0.38
N GLN A 290 -6.73 16.04 0.77
CA GLN A 290 -6.29 17.37 1.14
C GLN A 290 -5.07 17.26 2.05
N LEU A 291 -3.96 17.80 1.60
CA LEU A 291 -2.74 17.92 2.37
C LEU A 291 -2.65 19.28 3.04
N LYS A 292 -2.47 19.23 4.36
CA LYS A 292 -2.08 20.36 5.18
C LYS A 292 -0.68 20.09 5.75
N SER A 293 0.35 20.53 5.02
CA SER A 293 1.75 20.39 5.40
C SER A 293 2.59 21.52 4.83
N CYS A 294 3.81 21.65 5.37
CA CYS A 294 4.85 22.52 4.83
C CYS A 294 5.84 21.77 3.93
N TYR A 295 5.78 20.44 3.93
CA TYR A 295 6.68 19.57 3.20
C TYR A 295 5.87 18.60 2.35
N ALA A 296 6.51 18.09 1.29
CA ALA A 296 5.92 17.01 0.54
C ALA A 296 5.79 15.76 1.42
N GLU A 297 4.67 15.06 1.25
CA GLU A 297 4.35 13.84 1.97
C GLU A 297 4.18 12.69 0.99
N GLU A 298 4.64 11.51 1.37
CA GLU A 298 4.56 10.30 0.56
C GLU A 298 3.40 9.44 1.03
N ILE A 299 2.68 8.87 0.07
CA ILE A 299 1.76 7.75 0.25
C ILE A 299 2.43 6.56 -0.41
N SER A 300 2.88 5.63 0.43
CA SER A 300 3.69 4.47 0.02
C SER A 300 2.85 3.22 -0.25
N GLY A 301 1.62 3.17 0.29
CA GLY A 301 0.79 1.98 0.23
C GLY A 301 -0.57 2.15 0.90
N VAL A 302 -1.33 1.06 0.90
CA VAL A 302 -2.62 0.92 1.58
C VAL A 302 -2.61 -0.37 2.39
N LYS A 303 -3.25 -0.32 3.55
CA LYS A 303 -3.40 -1.46 4.44
C LYS A 303 -4.87 -1.69 4.74
N ASP A 304 -5.33 -2.94 4.62
CA ASP A 304 -6.64 -3.33 5.12
C ASP A 304 -6.66 -3.25 6.65
N VAL A 305 -7.59 -2.47 7.20
CA VAL A 305 -7.79 -2.30 8.64
C VAL A 305 -9.20 -2.70 9.06
N THR A 306 -9.99 -3.32 8.18
CA THR A 306 -11.41 -3.63 8.41
C THR A 306 -11.62 -4.40 9.72
N SER A 307 -10.80 -5.42 9.99
CA SER A 307 -10.89 -6.23 11.21
C SER A 307 -10.50 -5.48 12.49
N SER A 308 -9.81 -4.35 12.38
CA SER A 308 -9.35 -3.52 13.51
C SER A 308 -10.30 -2.34 13.80
N VAL A 309 -11.29 -2.10 12.93
CA VAL A 309 -12.28 -1.03 13.12
C VAL A 309 -13.37 -1.50 14.07
N ALA A 310 -13.79 -0.63 14.99
CA ALA A 310 -14.86 -0.92 15.93
C ALA A 310 -16.19 -1.26 15.20
N ALA A 311 -16.95 -2.22 15.73
CA ALA A 311 -18.11 -2.80 15.05
C ALA A 311 -19.22 -1.78 14.73
N ASP A 312 -19.42 -0.79 15.60
CA ASP A 312 -20.35 0.32 15.39
C ASP A 312 -19.96 1.20 14.19
N LYS A 313 -18.66 1.51 14.05
CA LYS A 313 -18.12 2.26 12.91
C LYS A 313 -18.21 1.45 11.62
N LEU A 314 -17.89 0.16 11.66
CA LEU A 314 -18.03 -0.73 10.50
C LEU A 314 -19.49 -0.83 10.03
N LYS A 315 -20.45 -0.92 10.97
CA LYS A 315 -21.88 -0.91 10.66
C LYS A 315 -22.31 0.38 9.94
N ALA A 316 -21.78 1.53 10.36
CA ALA A 316 -22.02 2.80 9.67
C ALA A 316 -21.45 2.79 8.24
N VAL A 317 -20.23 2.26 8.04
CA VAL A 317 -19.63 2.10 6.71
C VAL A 317 -20.49 1.19 5.82
N LEU A 318 -20.97 0.05 6.32
CA LEU A 318 -21.86 -0.85 5.55
C LEU A 318 -23.17 -0.17 5.16
N ALA A 319 -23.79 0.61 6.06
CA ALA A 319 -25.03 1.33 5.77
C ALA A 319 -24.83 2.43 4.72
N SER A 320 -23.73 3.18 4.83
CA SER A 320 -23.35 4.17 3.82
C SER A 320 -23.04 3.51 2.48
N ALA A 321 -22.33 2.38 2.46
CA ALA A 321 -22.01 1.63 1.23
C ALA A 321 -23.28 1.10 0.55
N ALA A 322 -24.25 0.61 1.34
CA ALA A 322 -25.53 0.15 0.81
C ALA A 322 -26.34 1.30 0.18
N THR A 323 -26.24 2.51 0.75
CA THR A 323 -26.87 3.71 0.18
C THR A 323 -26.19 4.11 -1.13
N VAL A 324 -24.86 3.97 -1.23
CA VAL A 324 -24.07 4.31 -2.43
C VAL A 324 -24.32 3.32 -3.57
N THR A 325 -24.38 2.04 -3.26
CA THR A 325 -24.57 0.98 -4.26
C THR A 325 -26.03 0.74 -4.61
N GLY A 326 -26.97 1.12 -3.73
CA GLY A 326 -28.38 0.79 -3.85
C GLY A 326 -28.72 -0.66 -3.45
N ALA A 327 -27.77 -1.41 -2.89
CA ALA A 327 -27.92 -2.81 -2.52
C ALA A 327 -27.26 -3.12 -1.15
N PRO A 328 -27.74 -4.12 -0.38
CA PRO A 328 -27.09 -4.53 0.85
C PRO A 328 -25.63 -4.94 0.62
N CYS A 329 -24.71 -4.34 1.37
CA CYS A 329 -23.28 -4.67 1.31
C CYS A 329 -22.88 -5.61 2.46
N GLN A 330 -22.06 -6.61 2.14
CA GLN A 330 -21.42 -7.48 3.11
C GLN A 330 -20.05 -6.93 3.50
N SER A 331 -19.55 -7.29 4.68
CA SER A 331 -18.19 -6.91 5.07
C SER A 331 -17.17 -7.75 4.32
N VAL A 332 -16.06 -7.14 3.88
CA VAL A 332 -14.93 -7.89 3.30
C VAL A 332 -14.35 -8.95 4.26
N THR A 333 -14.61 -8.87 5.57
CA THR A 333 -14.18 -9.91 6.51
C THR A 333 -15.04 -11.18 6.46
N SER A 334 -16.18 -11.18 5.76
CA SER A 334 -17.02 -12.37 5.58
C SER A 334 -16.61 -13.24 4.39
N ILE A 335 -15.62 -12.80 3.59
CA ILE A 335 -15.08 -13.54 2.46
C ILE A 335 -13.67 -14.07 2.79
N PRO A 336 -13.12 -15.02 1.99
CA PRO A 336 -11.77 -15.52 2.20
C PRO A 336 -10.73 -14.39 2.27
N ALA A 337 -9.71 -14.56 3.12
CA ALA A 337 -8.61 -13.60 3.21
C ALA A 337 -7.95 -13.40 1.84
N ASN A 338 -7.56 -12.16 1.53
CA ASN A 338 -6.99 -11.76 0.24
C ASN A 338 -7.90 -11.98 -0.97
N ALA A 339 -9.20 -12.26 -0.80
CA ALA A 339 -10.14 -12.30 -1.91
C ALA A 339 -10.22 -10.95 -2.64
N ILE A 340 -10.13 -9.86 -1.89
CA ILE A 340 -9.99 -8.50 -2.42
C ILE A 340 -8.70 -7.90 -1.87
N THR A 341 -7.87 -7.36 -2.74
CA THR A 341 -6.67 -6.60 -2.35
C THR A 341 -6.74 -5.19 -2.93
N LEU A 342 -6.34 -4.20 -2.13
CA LEU A 342 -6.24 -2.81 -2.57
C LEU A 342 -4.78 -2.45 -2.77
N HIS A 343 -4.51 -1.63 -3.79
CA HIS A 343 -3.18 -1.17 -4.15
C HIS A 343 -3.21 0.32 -4.47
N VAL A 344 -2.21 1.06 -4.01
CA VAL A 344 -1.98 2.46 -4.40
C VAL A 344 -0.55 2.55 -4.92
N ALA A 345 -0.36 3.21 -6.05
CA ALA A 345 0.98 3.51 -6.53
C ALA A 345 1.64 4.53 -5.60
N PRO A 346 2.94 4.38 -5.26
CA PRO A 346 3.67 5.38 -4.50
C PRO A 346 3.47 6.77 -5.09
N THR A 347 2.91 7.67 -4.29
CA THR A 347 2.51 9.01 -4.74
C THR A 347 3.00 10.05 -3.75
N GLN A 348 3.63 11.10 -4.27
CA GLN A 348 4.02 12.26 -3.49
C GLN A 348 2.93 13.33 -3.62
N VAL A 349 2.50 13.85 -2.46
CA VAL A 349 1.61 15.00 -2.37
C VAL A 349 2.43 16.16 -1.83
N ALA A 350 2.63 17.18 -2.66
CA ALA A 350 3.43 18.36 -2.29
C ALA A 350 2.52 19.53 -1.91
N PRO A 351 2.91 20.38 -0.95
CA PRO A 351 2.15 21.58 -0.62
C PRO A 351 2.24 22.63 -1.74
N ALA A 352 1.13 23.28 -2.03
CA ALA A 352 0.99 24.37 -2.98
C ALA A 352 1.30 25.73 -2.33
N GLY A 353 1.70 26.69 -3.17
CA GLY A 353 2.08 28.04 -2.76
C GLY A 353 3.55 28.18 -2.39
N GLU A 354 3.98 29.43 -2.24
CA GLU A 354 5.36 29.77 -1.87
C GLU A 354 5.67 29.45 -0.41
N PRO A 355 6.95 29.22 -0.05
CA PRO A 355 7.40 29.16 1.33
C PRO A 355 6.87 30.35 2.16
N GLY A 356 6.11 30.06 3.23
CA GLY A 356 5.50 31.08 4.09
C GLY A 356 4.08 31.54 3.72
N ASN A 357 3.54 31.14 2.56
CA ASN A 357 2.14 31.33 2.17
C ASN A 357 1.58 30.04 1.55
N ARG A 358 1.56 28.97 2.36
CA ARG A 358 1.11 27.65 1.94
C ARG A 358 -0.40 27.58 1.90
N THR A 359 -0.94 27.01 0.83
CA THR A 359 -2.37 26.73 0.70
C THR A 359 -2.65 25.25 0.86
N LEU A 360 -3.89 24.93 1.23
CA LEU A 360 -4.35 23.55 1.27
C LEU A 360 -4.21 22.94 -0.13
N THR A 361 -3.51 21.82 -0.23
CA THR A 361 -3.33 21.16 -1.53
C THR A 361 -4.32 20.03 -1.65
N SER A 362 -5.08 19.99 -2.74
CA SER A 362 -5.98 18.88 -3.05
C SER A 362 -5.38 18.10 -4.21
N GLN A 363 -5.21 16.79 -4.02
CA GLN A 363 -4.72 15.88 -5.05
C GLN A 363 -5.60 14.64 -5.09
N GLU A 364 -5.96 14.21 -6.30
CA GLU A 364 -6.65 12.94 -6.52
C GLU A 364 -5.68 11.78 -6.34
N ILE A 365 -6.04 10.83 -5.47
CA ILE A 365 -5.30 9.60 -5.24
C ILE A 365 -6.05 8.45 -5.89
N ASN A 366 -5.35 7.72 -6.75
CA ASN A 366 -5.89 6.54 -7.44
C ASN A 366 -5.59 5.29 -6.63
N ILE A 367 -6.62 4.50 -6.33
CA ILE A 367 -6.49 3.18 -5.75
C ILE A 367 -7.07 2.16 -6.73
N ASP A 368 -6.35 1.06 -6.88
CA ASP A 368 -6.75 -0.11 -7.66
C ASP A 368 -7.22 -1.20 -6.68
N ALA A 369 -8.43 -1.71 -6.89
CA ALA A 369 -8.94 -2.90 -6.23
C ALA A 369 -8.81 -4.11 -7.16
N GLN A 370 -8.36 -5.24 -6.62
CA GLN A 370 -8.25 -6.51 -7.33
C GLN A 370 -9.07 -7.57 -6.60
N ALA A 371 -10.14 -8.06 -7.24
CA ALA A 371 -10.92 -9.20 -6.82
C ALA A 371 -10.38 -10.48 -7.49
N HIS A 372 -9.75 -11.32 -6.66
CA HIS A 372 -9.10 -12.56 -7.06
C HIS A 372 -10.11 -13.67 -7.38
N THR A 373 -9.65 -14.80 -7.90
CA THR A 373 -10.50 -15.93 -8.32
C THR A 373 -11.26 -16.60 -7.18
N ASN A 374 -10.78 -16.45 -5.95
CA ASN A 374 -11.45 -16.92 -4.72
C ASN A 374 -12.46 -15.91 -4.15
N CYS A 375 -12.65 -14.75 -4.79
CA CYS A 375 -13.62 -13.75 -4.34
C CYS A 375 -15.02 -14.10 -4.83
N PRO A 376 -15.98 -14.32 -3.91
CA PRO A 376 -17.35 -14.58 -4.31
C PRO A 376 -17.99 -13.35 -4.96
N ALA A 377 -18.95 -13.57 -5.87
CA ALA A 377 -19.79 -12.48 -6.38
C ALA A 377 -20.58 -11.83 -5.24
N GLY A 378 -20.87 -10.52 -5.33
CA GLY A 378 -21.59 -9.77 -4.30
C GLY A 378 -21.19 -8.31 -4.20
N HIS A 379 -21.78 -7.62 -3.23
CA HIS A 379 -21.46 -6.23 -2.88
C HIS A 379 -20.68 -6.24 -1.58
N TYR A 380 -19.44 -5.74 -1.61
CA TYR A 380 -18.54 -5.77 -0.47
C TYR A 380 -18.14 -4.37 -0.06
N ALA A 381 -18.01 -4.17 1.25
CA ALA A 381 -17.46 -2.96 1.80
C ALA A 381 -16.49 -3.27 2.94
N GLY A 382 -15.51 -2.39 3.09
CA GLY A 382 -14.44 -2.52 4.06
C GLY A 382 -13.84 -1.19 4.44
N CYS A 383 -12.71 -1.25 5.12
CA CYS A 383 -11.96 -0.09 5.57
C CYS A 383 -10.47 -0.29 5.28
N PHE A 384 -9.83 0.71 4.66
CA PHE A 384 -8.38 0.73 4.50
C PHE A 384 -7.77 1.94 5.21
N LYS A 385 -6.47 1.89 5.45
CA LYS A 385 -5.66 3.01 5.91
C LYS A 385 -4.51 3.23 4.94
N LEU A 386 -4.19 4.49 4.68
CA LEU A 386 -3.04 4.85 3.85
C LEU A 386 -1.75 4.71 4.67
N ASP A 387 -0.74 4.06 4.09
CA ASP A 387 0.61 4.06 4.64
C ASP A 387 1.33 5.31 4.13
N SER A 388 1.48 6.30 5.00
CA SER A 388 1.98 7.63 4.64
C SER A 388 3.01 8.18 5.62
N SER A 389 3.90 9.04 5.11
CA SER A 389 4.75 9.90 5.94
C SER A 389 3.95 10.94 6.71
N ALA A 390 2.73 11.28 6.27
CA ALA A 390 1.80 12.17 6.94
C ALA A 390 0.91 11.44 7.97
N LYS A 391 0.27 12.20 8.86
CA LYS A 391 -0.89 11.74 9.61
C LYS A 391 -2.06 11.58 8.66
N VAL A 392 -2.66 10.39 8.66
CA VAL A 392 -3.83 10.03 7.84
C VAL A 392 -5.03 9.73 8.73
N PRO A 393 -6.27 9.70 8.18
CA PRO A 393 -7.43 9.21 8.92
C PRO A 393 -7.20 7.77 9.44
N ASP A 394 -7.83 7.43 10.56
CA ASP A 394 -7.71 6.11 11.16
C ASP A 394 -8.18 4.99 10.24
N PHE A 395 -9.19 5.29 9.41
CA PHE A 395 -9.67 4.43 8.33
C PHE A 395 -10.40 5.26 7.27
N ILE A 396 -10.50 4.69 6.07
CA ILE A 396 -11.25 5.19 4.93
C ILE A 396 -12.16 4.05 4.47
N GLY A 397 -13.47 4.29 4.44
CA GLY A 397 -14.45 3.31 3.99
C GLY A 397 -14.44 3.15 2.48
N TRP A 398 -14.67 1.93 2.00
CA TRP A 398 -14.75 1.63 0.57
C TRP A 398 -15.86 0.63 0.26
N THR A 399 -16.33 0.63 -0.99
CA THR A 399 -17.28 -0.35 -1.53
C THR A 399 -16.88 -0.82 -2.92
N LEU A 400 -17.14 -2.10 -3.22
CA LEU A 400 -16.83 -2.76 -4.49
C LEU A 400 -17.93 -3.75 -4.85
N ARG A 401 -18.27 -3.85 -6.13
CA ARG A 401 -19.20 -4.86 -6.66
C ARG A 401 -18.44 -5.90 -7.44
N VAL A 402 -18.65 -7.16 -7.10
CA VAL A 402 -18.07 -8.31 -7.78
C VAL A 402 -19.19 -9.04 -8.52
N PRO A 403 -19.19 -9.04 -9.87
CA PRO A 403 -20.22 -9.70 -10.66
C PRO A 403 -20.10 -11.23 -10.54
N GLY A 404 -21.20 -11.93 -10.88
CA GLY A 404 -21.17 -13.38 -11.09
C GLY A 404 -20.15 -13.76 -12.15
N ARG A 405 -19.40 -14.84 -11.93
CA ARG A 405 -18.39 -15.33 -12.88
C ARG A 405 -18.73 -16.74 -13.33
N VAL A 406 -19.06 -16.87 -14.60
CA VAL A 406 -19.20 -18.16 -15.28
C VAL A 406 -17.88 -18.45 -15.98
N VAL A 407 -17.36 -19.68 -15.86
CA VAL A 407 -16.10 -20.10 -16.48
C VAL A 407 -16.26 -21.45 -17.19
N ALA A 408 -15.47 -21.65 -18.24
CA ALA A 408 -15.38 -22.93 -18.95
C ALA A 408 -14.18 -23.76 -18.44
N GLU A 409 -14.39 -25.06 -18.28
CA GLU A 409 -13.36 -26.01 -17.85
C GLU A 409 -13.37 -27.24 -18.77
N PRO A 410 -12.23 -27.62 -19.38
CA PRO A 410 -10.95 -26.90 -19.38
C PRO A 410 -11.03 -25.57 -20.15
N GLU A 411 -10.09 -24.65 -19.88
CA GLU A 411 -9.97 -23.37 -20.64
C GLU A 411 -9.75 -23.58 -22.14
N ALA A 412 -9.19 -24.73 -22.53
CA ALA A 412 -9.10 -25.17 -23.93
C ALA A 412 -9.37 -26.68 -24.04
N ILE A 413 -10.28 -27.07 -24.92
CA ILE A 413 -10.67 -28.48 -25.12
C ILE A 413 -9.70 -29.14 -26.10
N LYS A 414 -9.11 -30.29 -25.73
CA LYS A 414 -8.18 -31.02 -26.60
C LYS A 414 -8.65 -32.46 -26.76
N VAL A 415 -8.89 -32.87 -28.00
CA VAL A 415 -9.34 -34.22 -28.31
C VAL A 415 -8.45 -34.84 -29.37
N LYS A 416 -8.22 -36.14 -29.23
CA LYS A 416 -7.39 -36.94 -30.13
C LYS A 416 -8.20 -38.13 -30.61
N MET A 417 -8.27 -38.30 -31.93
CA MET A 417 -8.91 -39.45 -32.55
C MET A 417 -7.99 -40.08 -33.57
N ARG A 418 -8.19 -41.37 -33.83
CA ARG A 418 -7.59 -42.07 -34.96
C ARG A 418 -8.68 -42.46 -35.92
N LYS A 419 -8.47 -42.21 -37.21
CA LYS A 419 -9.43 -42.64 -38.23
C LYS A 419 -9.64 -44.16 -38.18
N PRO A 420 -10.89 -44.65 -38.07
CA PRO A 420 -11.23 -46.05 -38.15
C PRO A 420 -11.16 -46.54 -39.61
N GLY A 421 -11.08 -47.86 -39.75
CA GLY A 421 -10.96 -48.55 -41.04
C GLY A 421 -9.53 -48.94 -41.41
N PHE A 422 -9.41 -50.10 -42.07
CA PHE A 422 -8.12 -50.67 -42.51
C PHE A 422 -7.96 -50.72 -44.04
N LEU A 423 -9.04 -50.67 -44.82
CA LEU A 423 -8.97 -50.61 -46.29
C LEU A 423 -9.63 -49.34 -46.83
N TRP A 424 -10.61 -48.81 -46.09
CA TRP A 424 -11.39 -47.63 -46.45
C TRP A 424 -11.50 -46.77 -45.19
N ALA A 425 -11.34 -45.46 -45.31
CA ALA A 425 -11.60 -44.55 -44.20
C ALA A 425 -13.12 -44.45 -44.00
N GLU A 426 -13.57 -44.54 -42.75
CA GLU A 426 -14.97 -44.35 -42.37
C GLU A 426 -15.16 -43.01 -41.68
N ASP A 427 -16.34 -42.41 -41.86
CA ASP A 427 -16.73 -41.21 -41.12
C ASP A 427 -16.77 -41.54 -39.62
N SER A 428 -16.36 -40.60 -38.78
CA SER A 428 -16.16 -40.84 -37.35
C SER A 428 -16.65 -39.70 -36.50
N ASP A 429 -17.26 -40.06 -35.38
CA ASP A 429 -17.74 -39.11 -34.39
C ASP A 429 -16.71 -38.90 -33.28
N VAL A 430 -16.45 -37.64 -32.97
CA VAL A 430 -15.60 -37.21 -31.85
C VAL A 430 -16.37 -36.24 -30.99
N ASP A 431 -16.28 -36.41 -29.68
CA ASP A 431 -16.97 -35.53 -28.74
C ASP A 431 -16.03 -34.48 -28.16
N LEU A 432 -16.37 -33.21 -28.35
CA LEU A 432 -15.82 -32.12 -27.54
C LEU A 432 -16.57 -32.08 -26.22
N ILE A 433 -15.89 -32.45 -25.14
CA ILE A 433 -16.46 -32.49 -23.79
C ILE A 433 -15.87 -31.32 -23.00
N GLY A 434 -16.74 -30.52 -22.41
CA GLY A 434 -16.37 -29.43 -21.53
C GLY A 434 -17.40 -29.26 -20.42
N LYS A 435 -17.08 -28.40 -19.45
CA LYS A 435 -17.92 -28.05 -18.33
C LYS A 435 -18.05 -26.54 -18.26
N ILE A 436 -19.27 -26.03 -18.10
CA ILE A 436 -19.48 -24.65 -17.69
C ILE A 436 -19.82 -24.66 -16.21
N LYS A 437 -19.13 -23.84 -15.41
CA LYS A 437 -19.39 -23.72 -13.97
C LYS A 437 -19.48 -22.27 -13.53
N GLU A 438 -20.31 -22.01 -12.54
CA GLU A 438 -20.27 -20.76 -11.80
C GLU A 438 -19.18 -20.85 -10.73
N LEU A 439 -18.34 -19.83 -10.61
CA LEU A 439 -17.44 -19.74 -9.46
C LEU A 439 -18.26 -19.43 -8.19
N PRO A 440 -17.87 -19.94 -7.01
CA PRO A 440 -18.62 -19.72 -5.77
C PRO A 440 -18.93 -18.24 -5.54
N GLY A 441 -20.19 -17.87 -5.25
CA GLY A 441 -20.60 -16.47 -5.18
C GLY A 441 -22.02 -16.22 -4.64
N ALA A 442 -22.36 -14.96 -4.32
CA ALA A 442 -23.70 -14.56 -3.86
C ALA A 442 -24.83 -14.79 -4.90
N HIS A 443 -24.47 -15.21 -6.11
CA HIS A 443 -25.40 -15.66 -7.15
C HIS A 443 -25.57 -17.18 -7.21
N ALA A 444 -25.25 -17.94 -6.14
CA ALA A 444 -25.47 -19.39 -6.03
C ALA A 444 -26.95 -19.87 -6.18
N GLN A 445 -27.84 -19.01 -6.67
CA GLN A 445 -29.23 -19.29 -7.04
C GLN A 445 -29.63 -18.55 -8.33
N ALA A 446 -28.67 -18.27 -9.21
CA ALA A 446 -28.89 -17.69 -10.52
C ALA A 446 -29.18 -18.78 -11.57
N ASN A 447 -30.08 -18.44 -12.50
CA ASN A 447 -30.31 -19.21 -13.71
C ASN A 447 -29.62 -18.50 -14.87
N TYR A 448 -28.70 -19.21 -15.52
CA TYR A 448 -28.03 -18.75 -16.73
C TYR A 448 -28.55 -19.56 -17.92
N ASP A 449 -29.00 -18.88 -18.96
CA ASP A 449 -29.24 -19.48 -20.26
C ASP A 449 -27.95 -19.39 -21.08
N ILE A 450 -27.34 -20.54 -21.36
CA ILE A 450 -26.06 -20.65 -22.04
C ILE A 450 -26.29 -21.23 -23.43
N GLU A 451 -25.73 -20.58 -24.44
CA GLU A 451 -25.72 -21.03 -25.83
C GLU A 451 -24.27 -21.18 -26.32
N ILE A 452 -23.90 -22.39 -26.72
CA ILE A 452 -22.59 -22.71 -27.28
C ILE A 452 -22.74 -22.95 -28.78
N SER A 453 -22.20 -22.03 -29.58
CA SER A 453 -22.24 -22.06 -31.04
C SER A 453 -20.90 -22.57 -31.61
N PRO A 454 -20.90 -23.68 -32.37
CA PRO A 454 -19.68 -24.15 -33.02
C PRO A 454 -19.24 -23.20 -34.14
N GLN A 455 -17.94 -22.90 -34.20
CA GLN A 455 -17.33 -22.24 -35.35
C GLN A 455 -16.46 -23.24 -36.13
N GLN A 456 -16.16 -22.89 -37.38
CA GLN A 456 -15.29 -23.70 -38.25
C GLN A 456 -13.92 -23.93 -37.60
N ALA A 457 -13.42 -25.17 -37.62
CA ALA A 457 -12.05 -25.47 -37.24
C ALA A 457 -11.16 -25.49 -38.48
N THR A 458 -9.94 -24.97 -38.35
CA THR A 458 -8.96 -24.90 -39.43
C THR A 458 -7.71 -25.69 -39.09
N MET A 459 -7.11 -26.33 -40.09
CA MET A 459 -5.91 -27.14 -39.90
C MET A 459 -4.69 -26.25 -39.66
N VAL A 460 -4.04 -26.44 -38.51
CA VAL A 460 -2.88 -25.65 -38.07
C VAL A 460 -1.56 -26.32 -38.46
N SER A 461 -1.55 -27.65 -38.61
CA SER A 461 -0.37 -28.40 -39.05
C SER A 461 -0.76 -29.60 -39.91
N SER A 462 -0.18 -29.70 -41.11
CA SER A 462 -0.29 -30.88 -41.99
C SER A 462 1.09 -31.36 -42.44
N LYS A 463 1.20 -32.61 -42.87
CA LYS A 463 2.27 -33.03 -43.78
C LYS A 463 1.98 -32.43 -45.17
N LYS A 464 3.01 -32.01 -45.88
CA LYS A 464 2.92 -31.20 -47.11
C LYS A 464 2.26 -32.02 -48.25
N GLY A 465 1.06 -31.64 -48.73
CA GLY A 465 0.46 -32.28 -49.91
C GLY A 465 -1.07 -32.23 -50.07
N ASP A 466 -1.85 -31.88 -49.04
CA ASP A 466 -3.30 -32.15 -49.03
C ASP A 466 -4.18 -31.04 -49.64
N ALA A 467 -5.30 -31.46 -50.27
CA ALA A 467 -6.31 -30.64 -50.95
C ALA A 467 -7.00 -29.63 -50.02
N SER A 468 -7.55 -28.53 -50.58
CA SER A 468 -8.12 -27.40 -49.81
C SER A 468 -9.28 -27.77 -48.89
N ASP A 469 -10.16 -28.66 -49.33
CA ASP A 469 -11.39 -28.99 -48.60
C ASP A 469 -11.12 -29.89 -47.39
N ALA A 470 -9.98 -30.59 -47.40
CA ALA A 470 -9.49 -31.40 -46.29
C ALA A 470 -8.78 -30.56 -45.20
N ARG A 471 -8.79 -29.22 -45.30
CA ARG A 471 -8.06 -28.33 -44.37
C ARG A 471 -8.95 -27.66 -43.32
N ALA A 472 -10.24 -27.89 -43.35
CA ALA A 472 -11.15 -27.38 -42.33
C ALA A 472 -12.21 -28.41 -41.98
N ILE A 473 -12.71 -28.32 -40.76
CA ILE A 473 -13.93 -29.01 -40.33
C ILE A 473 -15.01 -27.91 -40.29
N PRO A 474 -15.96 -27.91 -41.24
CA PRO A 474 -17.01 -26.90 -41.31
C PRO A 474 -17.94 -26.97 -40.09
N ARG A 475 -18.60 -25.85 -39.77
CA ARG A 475 -19.51 -25.78 -38.61
C ARG A 475 -20.66 -26.79 -38.73
N GLU A 476 -21.10 -27.10 -39.95
CA GLU A 476 -22.20 -28.04 -40.21
C GLU A 476 -21.87 -29.47 -39.78
N GLU A 477 -20.58 -29.80 -39.68
CA GLU A 477 -20.07 -31.09 -39.17
C GLU A 477 -19.96 -31.11 -37.64
N MET A 478 -20.23 -29.99 -36.97
CA MET A 478 -20.21 -29.85 -35.52
C MET A 478 -21.64 -29.69 -35.03
N ASN A 479 -22.21 -30.74 -34.44
CA ASN A 479 -23.59 -30.76 -33.96
C ASN A 479 -24.62 -30.35 -35.03
N GLY A 480 -24.35 -30.69 -36.30
CA GLY A 480 -25.19 -30.30 -37.43
C GLY A 480 -25.24 -28.79 -37.69
N GLY A 481 -24.26 -28.03 -37.21
CA GLY A 481 -24.23 -26.56 -37.27
C GLY A 481 -25.19 -25.88 -36.30
N LYS A 482 -25.84 -26.63 -35.40
CA LYS A 482 -26.81 -26.10 -34.44
C LYS A 482 -26.12 -25.72 -33.12
N PRO A 483 -26.51 -24.60 -32.51
CA PRO A 483 -26.04 -24.25 -31.18
C PRO A 483 -26.56 -25.26 -30.15
N LEU A 484 -25.76 -25.47 -29.10
CA LEU A 484 -26.17 -26.21 -27.92
C LEU A 484 -26.65 -25.21 -26.87
N SER A 485 -27.93 -25.30 -26.49
CA SER A 485 -28.53 -24.43 -25.49
C SER A 485 -28.93 -25.21 -24.24
N PHE A 486 -28.56 -24.71 -23.06
CA PHE A 486 -28.96 -25.28 -21.78
C PHE A 486 -29.06 -24.21 -20.70
N ALA A 487 -29.84 -24.50 -19.67
CA ALA A 487 -29.95 -23.66 -18.49
C ALA A 487 -29.03 -24.20 -17.38
N LEU A 488 -28.14 -23.35 -16.86
CA LEU A 488 -27.36 -23.61 -15.66
C LEU A 488 -28.10 -22.99 -14.46
N ASP A 489 -28.80 -23.86 -13.71
CA ASP A 489 -29.48 -23.53 -12.46
C ASP A 489 -28.53 -23.80 -11.29
N THR A 490 -27.89 -22.73 -10.82
CA THR A 490 -26.85 -22.79 -9.78
C THR A 490 -27.40 -23.10 -8.40
N SER A 491 -28.74 -23.04 -8.22
CA SER A 491 -29.39 -23.53 -7.01
C SER A 491 -29.40 -25.06 -6.90
N LYS A 492 -29.24 -25.76 -8.04
CA LYS A 492 -29.26 -27.23 -8.12
C LYS A 492 -27.88 -27.83 -8.37
N SER A 493 -27.08 -27.19 -9.22
CA SER A 493 -25.73 -27.63 -9.58
C SER A 493 -24.86 -26.41 -9.92
N ASP A 494 -23.66 -26.35 -9.37
CA ASP A 494 -22.67 -25.30 -9.68
C ASP A 494 -22.05 -25.45 -11.08
N SER A 495 -22.32 -26.56 -11.74
CA SER A 495 -21.73 -26.91 -13.03
C SER A 495 -22.67 -27.70 -13.94
N HIS A 496 -22.44 -27.58 -15.25
CA HIS A 496 -23.10 -28.35 -16.29
C HIS A 496 -22.07 -28.89 -17.28
N ASP A 497 -22.03 -30.21 -17.45
CA ASP A 497 -21.23 -30.86 -18.46
C ASP A 497 -21.94 -30.77 -19.81
N PHE A 498 -21.21 -30.35 -20.84
CA PHE A 498 -21.71 -30.32 -22.20
C PHE A 498 -20.88 -31.23 -23.11
N LYS A 499 -21.55 -31.78 -24.12
CA LYS A 499 -20.95 -32.64 -25.13
C LYS A 499 -21.39 -32.15 -26.51
N LEU A 500 -20.43 -31.78 -27.34
CA LEU A 500 -20.64 -31.34 -28.70
C LEU A 500 -20.00 -32.34 -29.66
N ASN A 501 -20.84 -33.00 -30.45
CA ASN A 501 -20.40 -34.02 -31.39
C ASN A 501 -19.81 -33.38 -32.65
N VAL A 502 -18.67 -33.88 -33.12
CA VAL A 502 -17.97 -33.46 -34.32
C VAL A 502 -17.81 -34.66 -35.23
N LEU A 503 -18.42 -34.58 -36.41
CA LEU A 503 -18.28 -35.56 -37.47
C LEU A 503 -16.99 -35.27 -38.24
N VAL A 504 -16.02 -36.16 -38.12
CA VAL A 504 -14.80 -36.14 -38.93
C VAL A 504 -15.04 -37.05 -40.13
N LYS A 505 -15.16 -36.44 -41.32
CA LYS A 505 -15.34 -37.20 -42.56
C LYS A 505 -14.14 -38.08 -42.89
N SER A 506 -14.41 -39.20 -43.53
CA SER A 506 -13.44 -40.16 -44.06
C SER A 506 -12.32 -39.52 -44.89
N ASN A 507 -12.66 -38.50 -45.69
CA ASN A 507 -11.73 -37.76 -46.55
C ASN A 507 -10.96 -36.62 -45.84
N GLN A 508 -11.17 -36.39 -44.54
CA GLN A 508 -10.49 -35.32 -43.79
C GLN A 508 -8.98 -35.62 -43.66
N ALA A 509 -8.08 -34.67 -43.90
CA ALA A 509 -6.64 -34.97 -43.82
C ALA A 509 -6.20 -35.26 -42.37
N PRO A 510 -5.29 -36.21 -42.11
CA PRO A 510 -4.66 -36.35 -40.81
C PRO A 510 -3.88 -35.09 -40.43
N GLY A 511 -4.08 -34.57 -39.22
CA GLY A 511 -3.51 -33.30 -38.81
C GLY A 511 -4.12 -32.75 -37.52
N LYS A 512 -3.71 -31.53 -37.18
CA LYS A 512 -4.26 -30.78 -36.04
C LYS A 512 -5.18 -29.69 -36.54
N TYR A 513 -6.40 -29.68 -36.02
CA TYR A 513 -7.44 -28.71 -36.33
C TYR A 513 -7.72 -27.87 -35.09
N ALA A 514 -7.63 -26.55 -35.19
CA ALA A 514 -7.98 -25.63 -34.11
C ALA A 514 -9.21 -24.80 -34.50
N GLY A 515 -10.09 -24.61 -33.53
CA GLY A 515 -11.29 -23.79 -33.67
C GLY A 515 -11.67 -23.13 -32.36
N VAL A 516 -12.79 -22.40 -32.38
CA VAL A 516 -13.34 -21.72 -31.22
C VAL A 516 -14.83 -22.04 -31.12
N LEU A 517 -15.31 -22.32 -29.92
CA LEU A 517 -16.75 -22.36 -29.63
C LEU A 517 -17.16 -20.98 -29.15
N GLY A 518 -18.08 -20.31 -29.85
CA GLY A 518 -18.67 -19.07 -29.38
C GLY A 518 -19.61 -19.35 -28.22
N VAL A 519 -19.53 -18.59 -27.15
CA VAL A 519 -20.36 -18.75 -25.96
C VAL A 519 -21.17 -17.48 -25.74
N HIS A 520 -22.48 -17.63 -25.70
CA HIS A 520 -23.41 -16.58 -25.30
C HIS A 520 -24.05 -16.97 -23.96
N VAL A 521 -23.95 -16.08 -22.98
CA VAL A 521 -24.55 -16.29 -21.65
C VAL A 521 -25.52 -15.15 -21.39
N SER A 522 -26.80 -15.49 -21.26
CA SER A 522 -27.85 -14.59 -20.77
C SER A 522 -28.24 -15.00 -19.36
N GLY A 523 -28.30 -14.05 -18.43
CA GLY A 523 -28.55 -14.33 -17.03
C GLY A 523 -28.81 -13.05 -16.24
N PRO A 524 -28.65 -13.08 -14.91
CA PRO A 524 -28.79 -11.90 -14.06
C PRO A 524 -27.92 -10.74 -14.55
N PRO A 525 -28.37 -9.48 -14.35
CA PRO A 525 -27.57 -8.32 -14.66
C PRO A 525 -26.21 -8.41 -13.96
N GLU A 526 -25.15 -7.97 -14.64
CA GLU A 526 -23.77 -7.98 -14.13
C GLU A 526 -23.17 -9.40 -13.98
N THR A 527 -23.10 -10.14 -15.09
CA THR A 527 -22.36 -11.41 -15.19
C THR A 527 -21.15 -11.26 -16.11
N VAL A 528 -20.00 -11.79 -15.69
CA VAL A 528 -18.83 -11.98 -16.54
C VAL A 528 -18.77 -13.45 -16.95
N ALA A 529 -18.75 -13.71 -18.25
CA ALA A 529 -18.70 -15.05 -18.82
C ALA A 529 -17.66 -15.13 -19.94
N PRO A 530 -17.10 -16.31 -20.26
CA PRO A 530 -16.31 -16.49 -21.46
C PRO A 530 -17.17 -16.21 -22.68
N THR A 531 -16.61 -15.52 -23.66
CA THR A 531 -17.22 -15.34 -24.98
C THR A 531 -16.81 -16.45 -25.93
N GLU A 532 -15.72 -17.15 -25.63
CA GLU A 532 -15.05 -18.10 -26.53
C GLU A 532 -14.40 -19.23 -25.73
N ILE A 533 -14.50 -20.47 -26.24
CA ILE A 533 -13.77 -21.64 -25.72
C ILE A 533 -12.93 -22.23 -26.86
N PRO A 534 -11.59 -22.07 -26.82
CA PRO A 534 -10.69 -22.68 -27.79
C PRO A 534 -10.77 -24.21 -27.76
N PHE A 535 -10.68 -24.86 -28.92
CA PHE A 535 -10.54 -26.30 -29.00
C PHE A 535 -9.53 -26.76 -30.06
N GLU A 536 -8.96 -27.94 -29.85
CA GLU A 536 -8.02 -28.61 -30.76
C GLU A 536 -8.44 -30.07 -30.97
N ILE A 537 -8.60 -30.49 -32.22
CA ILE A 537 -8.87 -31.87 -32.63
C ILE A 537 -7.63 -32.38 -33.38
N THR A 538 -7.00 -33.42 -32.84
CA THR A 538 -5.91 -34.13 -33.52
C THR A 538 -6.48 -35.37 -34.20
N VAL A 539 -6.46 -35.38 -35.53
CA VAL A 539 -6.87 -36.50 -36.37
C VAL A 539 -5.62 -37.28 -36.77
N GLU A 540 -5.47 -38.49 -36.24
CA GLU A 540 -4.40 -39.41 -36.62
C GLU A 540 -4.77 -40.23 -37.86
N PRO A 541 -3.77 -40.57 -38.70
CA PRO A 541 -4.00 -41.40 -39.86
C PRO A 541 -4.54 -42.78 -39.49
N SER A 542 -5.32 -43.35 -40.40
CA SER A 542 -5.72 -44.74 -40.30
C SER A 542 -4.51 -45.66 -40.42
N ALA A 543 -4.64 -46.91 -39.96
CA ALA A 543 -3.58 -47.90 -40.09
C ALA A 543 -3.17 -48.13 -41.57
N TRP A 544 -4.12 -47.98 -42.51
CA TRP A 544 -3.83 -48.03 -43.94
C TRP A 544 -3.03 -46.82 -44.42
N GLU A 545 -3.44 -45.60 -44.06
CA GLU A 545 -2.76 -44.37 -44.50
C GLU A 545 -1.30 -44.33 -44.02
N GLU A 546 -0.97 -44.98 -42.89
CA GLU A 546 0.41 -45.16 -42.43
C GLU A 546 1.22 -46.16 -43.28
N ILE A 547 0.58 -47.25 -43.71
CA ILE A 547 1.25 -48.38 -44.37
C ILE A 547 1.22 -48.26 -45.90
N ALA A 548 0.23 -47.60 -46.47
CA ALA A 548 0.00 -47.48 -47.92
C ALA A 548 1.21 -46.94 -48.70
N PRO A 549 1.97 -45.94 -48.22
CA PRO A 549 3.18 -45.47 -48.90
C PRO A 549 4.25 -46.57 -49.07
N LEU A 550 4.25 -47.58 -48.20
CA LEU A 550 5.15 -48.73 -48.26
C LEU A 550 4.51 -49.91 -49.00
N ALA A 551 3.25 -50.24 -48.69
CA ALA A 551 2.54 -51.40 -49.22
C ALA A 551 2.21 -51.27 -50.71
N ILE A 552 1.83 -50.08 -51.19
CA ILE A 552 1.47 -49.88 -52.61
C ILE A 552 2.67 -50.19 -53.53
N PRO A 553 3.89 -49.63 -53.31
CA PRO A 553 5.06 -50.01 -54.10
C PRO A 553 5.38 -51.51 -54.06
N ILE A 554 5.30 -52.14 -52.88
CA ILE A 554 5.55 -53.58 -52.71
C ILE A 554 4.54 -54.39 -53.52
N PHE A 555 3.25 -54.01 -53.48
CA PHE A 555 2.19 -54.69 -54.21
C PHE A 555 2.35 -54.53 -55.73
N PHE A 556 2.75 -53.35 -56.21
CA PHE A 556 3.09 -53.13 -57.62
C PHE A 556 4.27 -53.99 -58.07
N ILE A 557 5.34 -54.08 -57.26
CA ILE A 557 6.49 -54.94 -57.56
C ILE A 557 6.05 -56.40 -57.63
N LEU A 558 5.24 -56.87 -56.68
CA LEU A 558 4.68 -58.23 -56.70
C LEU A 558 3.85 -58.50 -57.96
N ILE A 559 2.96 -57.58 -58.35
CA ILE A 559 2.16 -57.71 -59.57
C ILE A 559 3.08 -57.79 -60.79
N ILE A 560 4.07 -56.89 -60.92
CA ILE A 560 5.02 -56.89 -62.03
C ILE A 560 5.80 -58.21 -62.08
N CYS A 561 6.33 -58.67 -60.95
CA CYS A 561 7.03 -59.96 -60.87
C CYS A 561 6.12 -61.14 -61.25
N THR A 562 4.85 -61.11 -60.84
CA THR A 562 3.88 -62.16 -61.16
C THR A 562 3.54 -62.16 -62.64
N VAL A 563 3.24 -60.99 -63.22
CA VAL A 563 2.96 -60.82 -64.67
C VAL A 563 4.18 -61.22 -65.51
N PHE A 564 5.38 -60.81 -65.10
CA PHE A 564 6.63 -61.17 -65.78
C PHE A 564 6.91 -62.67 -65.67
N GLY A 565 6.69 -63.27 -64.49
CA GLY A 565 6.80 -64.71 -64.28
C GLY A 565 5.81 -65.51 -65.14
N LEU A 566 4.55 -65.05 -65.23
CA LEU A 566 3.52 -65.64 -66.09
C LEU A 566 3.88 -65.52 -67.57
N PHE A 567 4.40 -64.37 -67.99
CA PHE A 567 4.90 -64.16 -69.34
C PHE A 567 6.06 -65.10 -69.67
N LEU A 568 7.04 -65.24 -68.76
CA LEU A 568 8.16 -66.18 -68.92
C LEU A 568 7.68 -67.64 -68.97
N TRP A 569 6.69 -68.00 -68.16
CA TRP A 569 6.12 -69.35 -68.17
C TRP A 569 5.38 -69.66 -69.48
N ILE A 570 4.52 -68.75 -69.95
CA ILE A 570 3.80 -68.89 -71.23
C ILE A 570 4.77 -68.93 -72.42
N THR A 571 5.84 -68.13 -72.40
CA THR A 571 6.84 -68.12 -73.48
C THR A 571 7.71 -69.38 -73.50
N ASN A 572 7.99 -70.00 -72.35
CA ASN A 572 8.64 -71.32 -72.30
C ASN A 572 7.73 -72.46 -72.77
N LEU A 573 6.44 -72.42 -72.45
CA LEU A 573 5.45 -73.41 -72.91
C LEU A 573 5.24 -73.45 -74.44
N LYS A 574 5.71 -72.44 -75.19
CA LYS A 574 5.70 -72.42 -76.66
C LYS A 574 6.99 -72.96 -77.30
N ARG A 575 7.97 -73.35 -76.49
CA ARG A 575 9.30 -73.77 -76.94
C ARG A 575 9.50 -75.29 -76.91
N ASP A 576 8.61 -76.00 -76.22
CA ASP A 576 8.33 -77.43 -76.36
C ASP A 576 7.09 -77.62 -77.25
#